data_AF-A0A383DAX7-F1
#
_entry.id   AF-A0A383DAX7-F1
#
_cell.length_a   1.000
_cell.length_b   1.000
_cell.length_c   1.000
_cell.angle_alpha   90.00
_cell.angle_beta   90.00
_cell.angle_gamma   90.00
#
_symmetry.space_group_name_H-M   'P 1'
#
loop_
_entity.id
_entity.type
_entity.pdbx_description
1 polymer ?
#
loop_
_entity_poly.entity_id
_entity_poly.type
_entity_poly.pdbx_seq_one_letter_code
_entity_poly.pdbx_strand_id
1 'polypeptide(L)' 'MFKLKGKRVLLVGLGSRGRAACRLLCDCGASVVAVDCKEDDLLRRETEPLAKLGAE' A
#
# COMPACT_ATOMS: atom_id res chain seq x y z
N MET A 1 15.02 11.46 -1.55
CA MET A 1 14.01 10.61 -0.90
C MET A 1 12.97 11.50 -0.21
N PHE A 2 11.68 11.19 -0.29
CA PHE A 2 10.63 11.99 0.36
C PHE A 2 10.63 11.78 1.89
N LYS A 3 10.32 12.82 2.69
CA LYS A 3 10.23 12.75 4.16
C LYS A 3 8.87 12.22 4.59
N LEU A 4 8.64 10.92 4.42
CA LEU A 4 7.34 10.27 4.66
C LEU A 4 7.23 9.55 6.01
N LYS A 5 8.32 9.45 6.77
CA LYS A 5 8.30 8.82 8.10
C LYS A 5 7.23 9.45 9.00
N GLY A 6 6.30 8.63 9.48
CA GLY A 6 5.18 9.04 10.33
C GLY A 6 4.09 9.85 9.63
N LYS A 7 4.11 9.95 8.29
CA LYS A 7 3.05 10.59 7.51
C LYS A 7 1.97 9.57 7.16
N ARG A 8 0.71 10.02 7.16
CA ARG A 8 -0.42 9.25 6.63
C ARG A 8 -0.55 9.49 5.13
N VAL A 9 -0.69 8.44 4.35
CA VAL A 9 -0.79 8.49 2.89
C VAL A 9 -2.00 7.66 2.46
N LEU A 10 -2.87 8.26 1.64
CA LEU A 10 -3.92 7.52 0.93
C LEU A 10 -3.37 7.10 -0.44
N LEU A 11 -3.42 5.80 -0.74
CA LEU A 11 -3.08 5.24 -2.03
C LEU A 11 -4.36 4.76 -2.73
N VAL A 12 -4.59 5.20 -3.95
CA VAL A 12 -5.73 4.78 -4.77
C VAL A 12 -5.23 3.89 -5.91
N GLY A 13 -5.75 2.67 -5.98
CA GLY A 13 -5.35 1.62 -6.90
C GLY A 13 -4.27 0.69 -6.31
N LEU A 14 -4.56 -0.61 -6.35
CA LEU A 14 -3.75 -1.75 -5.90
C LEU A 14 -3.51 -2.75 -7.04
N GLY A 15 -3.58 -2.31 -8.29
CA GLY A 15 -2.94 -3.02 -9.41
C GLY A 15 -1.42 -3.15 -9.20
N SER A 16 -0.71 -3.76 -10.15
CA SER A 16 0.73 -4.05 -10.04
C SER A 16 1.59 -2.85 -9.60
N ARG A 17 1.36 -1.68 -10.20
CA ARG A 17 2.06 -0.42 -9.85
C ARG A 17 1.64 0.11 -8.48
N GLY A 18 0.36 -0.01 -8.13
CA GLY A 18 -0.17 0.40 -6.84
C GLY A 18 0.49 -0.37 -5.70
N ARG A 19 0.59 -1.69 -5.82
CA ARG A 19 1.25 -2.52 -4.80
C ARG A 19 2.74 -2.22 -4.66
N ALA A 20 3.44 -1.99 -5.78
CA ALA A 20 4.84 -1.57 -5.75
C ALA A 20 5.02 -0.22 -5.04
N ALA A 21 4.13 0.74 -5.33
CA ALA A 21 4.10 2.04 -4.65
C ALA A 21 3.78 1.89 -3.17
N CYS A 22 2.78 1.08 -2.80
CA CYS A 22 2.42 0.79 -1.41
C CYS A 22 3.63 0.30 -0.62
N ARG A 23 4.35 -0.69 -1.16
CA ARG A 23 5.56 -1.23 -0.53
C ARG A 23 6.64 -0.16 -0.34
N LEU A 24 6.93 0.62 -1.38
CA LEU A 24 7.90 1.71 -1.31
C LEU A 24 7.52 2.75 -0.23
N LEU A 25 6.24 3.10 -0.13
CA LEU A 25 5.73 4.07 0.85
C LEU A 25 5.87 3.54 2.28
N CYS A 26 5.50 2.27 2.51
CA CYS A 26 5.72 1.59 3.78
C CYS A 26 7.21 1.55 4.16
N ASP A 27 8.09 1.19 3.22
CA ASP A 27 9.54 1.15 3.44
C ASP A 27 10.12 2.55 3.76
N CYS A 28 9.47 3.63 3.28
CA CYS A 28 9.78 5.01 3.65
C CYS A 28 9.26 5.42 5.05
N GLY A 29 8.59 4.53 5.77
CA GLY A 29 8.03 4.74 7.11
C GLY A 29 6.69 5.49 7.11
N ALA A 30 5.97 5.50 5.98
CA ALA A 30 4.61 6.03 5.94
C ALA A 30 3.61 5.06 6.58
N SER A 31 2.53 5.60 7.13
CA SER A 31 1.30 4.87 7.42
C SER A 31 0.41 4.97 6.18
N VAL A 32 0.17 3.86 5.49
CA VAL A 32 -0.51 3.84 4.20
C VAL A 32 -1.92 3.28 4.39
N VAL A 33 -2.93 3.97 3.89
CA VAL A 33 -4.27 3.42 3.67
C VAL A 33 -4.41 3.22 2.18
N ALA A 34 -4.70 2.00 1.73
CA ALA A 34 -4.84 1.70 0.31
C ALA A 34 -6.26 1.28 -0.06
N VAL A 35 -6.76 1.82 -1.17
CA VAL A 35 -8.11 1.53 -1.67
C VAL A 35 -8.03 1.11 -3.13
N ASP A 36 -8.85 0.15 -3.54
CA ASP A 36 -9.04 -0.24 -4.94
C ASP A 36 -10.54 -0.40 -5.21
N CYS A 37 -10.95 -0.25 -6.47
CA CYS A 37 -12.33 -0.48 -6.87
C CYS A 37 -12.68 -1.96 -7.01
N LYS A 38 -11.66 -2.82 -7.13
CA LYS A 38 -11.81 -4.27 -7.19
C LYS A 38 -11.66 -4.87 -5.81
N GLU A 39 -12.44 -5.91 -5.56
CA GLU A 39 -12.32 -6.77 -4.39
C GLU A 39 -12.43 -8.22 -4.86
N ASP A 40 -11.35 -8.72 -5.49
CA ASP A 40 -11.26 -10.10 -5.95
C ASP A 40 -10.18 -10.89 -5.19
N ASP A 41 -10.29 -12.22 -5.24
CA ASP A 41 -9.42 -13.13 -4.47
C ASP A 41 -7.94 -12.98 -4.85
N LEU A 42 -7.66 -12.70 -6.12
CA LEU A 42 -6.30 -12.50 -6.59
C LEU A 42 -5.72 -11.24 -5.95
N LEU A 43 -6.45 -10.13 -6.03
CA LEU A 43 -6.04 -8.87 -5.42
C LEU A 43 -5.82 -9.03 -3.92
N ARG A 44 -6.73 -9.71 -3.22
CA ARG A 44 -6.62 -9.96 -1.78
C ARG A 44 -5.36 -10.75 -1.42
N ARG A 45 -5.05 -11.82 -2.17
CA ARG A 45 -3.81 -12.61 -1.97
C ARG A 45 -2.56 -11.79 -2.25
N GLU A 46 -2.60 -10.92 -3.25
CA GLU A 46 -1.46 -10.07 -3.61
C GLU A 46 -1.24 -8.90 -2.64
N THR A 47 -2.29 -8.44 -1.94
CA THR A 47 -2.21 -7.32 -0.98
C THR A 47 -2.02 -7.77 0.47
N GLU A 48 -2.33 -9.02 0.82
CA GLU A 48 -2.10 -9.59 2.15
C GLU A 48 -0.68 -9.36 2.72
N PRO A 49 0.41 -9.48 1.92
CA PRO A 49 1.76 -9.18 2.40
C PRO A 49 1.98 -7.70 2.75
N LEU A 50 1.21 -6.77 2.16
CA LEU A 50 1.35 -5.33 2.40
C LEU A 50 0.83 -4.95 3.80
N ALA A 51 -0.16 -5.68 4.33
CA ALA A 51 -0.64 -5.46 5.69
C ALA A 51 0.48 -5.66 6.73
N LYS A 52 1.39 -6.61 6.48
CA LYS A 52 2.57 -6.86 7.33
C LYS A 52 3.58 -5.72 7.30
N LEU A 53 3.50 -4.85 6.30
CA LEU A 53 4.35 -3.67 6.14
C LEU A 53 3.70 -2.39 6.71
N GLY A 54 2.52 -2.50 7.33
CA GLY A 54 1.81 -1.37 7.92
C GLY A 54 0.88 -0.63 6.94
N ALA A 55 0.51 -1.28 5.83
CA ALA A 55 -0.59 -0.81 5.01
C ALA A 55 -1.94 -1.29 5.59
N GLU A 56 -2.94 -0.41 5.58
CA GLU A 56 -4.33 -0.68 5.95
C GLU A 56 -5.22 -0.72 4.71
#